data_AF-A0A938GA85-F1
#
_entry.id   AF-A0A938GA85-F1
#
_cell.length_a   1.000
_cell.length_b   1.000
_cell.length_c   1.000
_cell.angle_alpha   90.00
_cell.angle_beta   90.00
_cell.angle_gamma   90.00
#
_symmetry.space_group_name_H-M   'P 1'
#
loop_
_entity.id
_entity.type
_entity.pdbx_description
1 polymer ?
#
loop_
_entity_poly.entity_id
_entity_poly.type
_entity_poly.pdbx_seq_one_letter_code
_entity_poly.pdbx_strand_id
1 'polypeptide(L)' 'VTVADLDAAIAHLGPDVIGAAKPALQPGRRIATVRSGAGLGVPLALMSR' A
#
# COMPACT_ATOMS: atom_id res chain seq x y z
N VAL A 1 -3.84 -4.42 5.10
CA VAL A 1 -3.38 -5.83 5.16
C VAL A 1 -1.86 -5.88 5.05
N THR A 2 -1.21 -6.83 5.73
CA THR A 2 0.25 -7.03 5.63
C THR A 2 0.58 -7.86 4.38
N VAL A 3 1.61 -7.48 3.65
CA VAL A 3 2.10 -8.20 2.46
C VAL A 3 3.54 -8.64 2.64
N ALA A 4 3.96 -9.66 1.89
CA ALA A 4 5.33 -10.18 1.97
C ALA A 4 6.36 -9.20 1.39
N ASP A 5 6.01 -8.54 0.29
CA ASP A 5 6.82 -7.55 -0.39
C ASP A 5 5.92 -6.38 -0.81
N LEU A 6 6.13 -5.22 -0.19
CA LEU A 6 5.32 -4.03 -0.44
C LEU A 6 5.72 -3.34 -1.75
N ASP A 7 7.01 -3.33 -2.08
CA ASP A 7 7.51 -2.63 -3.27
C ASP A 7 7.11 -3.39 -4.53
N ALA A 8 7.15 -4.73 -4.51
CA ALA A 8 6.62 -5.55 -5.60
C ALA A 8 5.10 -5.34 -5.82
N ALA A 9 4.32 -5.24 -4.74
CA ALA A 9 2.88 -4.96 -4.85
C ALA A 9 2.60 -3.57 -5.45
N ILE A 10 3.39 -2.56 -5.07
CA ILE A 10 3.28 -1.20 -5.63
C ILE A 10 3.62 -1.20 -7.12
N ALA A 11 4.71 -1.86 -7.51
CA ALA A 11 5.11 -1.96 -8.91
C ALA A 11 4.04 -2.66 -9.76
N HIS A 12 3.40 -3.71 -9.22
CA HIS A 12 2.35 -4.44 -9.91
C HIS A 12 1.06 -3.61 -10.08
N LEU A 13 0.62 -2.91 -9.04
CA LEU A 13 -0.63 -2.14 -9.05
C LEU A 13 -0.50 -0.82 -9.81
N GLY A 14 0.69 -0.23 -9.79
CA GLY A 14 0.97 1.03 -10.49
C GLY A 14 0.39 2.28 -9.80
N PRO A 15 0.85 3.46 -10.23
CA PRO A 15 0.59 4.72 -9.55
C PRO A 15 -0.87 5.17 -9.61
N ASP A 16 -1.68 4.66 -10.54
CA ASP A 16 -3.11 4.99 -10.65
C ASP A 16 -3.95 4.27 -9.60
N VAL A 17 -3.46 3.14 -9.07
CA VAL A 17 -4.19 2.31 -8.11
C VAL A 17 -3.68 2.48 -6.70
N ILE A 18 -2.37 2.67 -6.50
CA ILE A 18 -1.77 2.75 -5.15
C ILE A 18 -0.74 3.88 -5.06
N GLY A 19 -0.66 4.51 -3.88
CA GLY A 19 0.36 5.50 -3.58
C GLY A 19 1.74 4.87 -3.32
N ALA A 20 2.78 5.70 -3.33
CA ALA A 20 4.13 5.28 -2.95
C ALA A 20 4.21 4.85 -1.47
N ALA A 21 5.12 3.92 -1.16
CA ALA A 21 5.37 3.48 0.21
C ALA A 21 6.02 4.57 1.06
N LYS A 22 5.44 4.82 2.23
CA LYS A 22 5.95 5.76 3.24
C LYS A 22 6.22 5.06 4.58
N PRO A 23 7.05 5.63 5.47
CA PRO A 23 7.20 5.11 6.83
C PRO A 23 5.85 5.01 7.53
N ALA A 24 5.60 3.87 8.18
CA ALA A 24 4.45 3.69 9.05
C ALA A 24 4.76 4.24 10.45
N LEU A 25 3.71 4.48 11.25
CA LEU A 25 3.87 4.81 12.67
C LEU A 25 4.61 3.68 13.42
N GLN A 26 4.43 2.44 12.97
CA GLN A 26 5.11 1.28 13.52
C GLN A 26 6.57 1.26 13.06
N PRO A 27 7.55 1.25 13.99
CA PRO A 27 8.96 1.30 13.66
C PRO A 27 9.38 0.20 12.68
N GLY A 28 10.21 0.56 11.70
CA GLY A 28 10.74 -0.37 10.69
C GLY A 28 9.74 -0.80 9.61
N ARG A 29 8.46 -0.40 9.70
CA ARG A 29 7.43 -0.78 8.73
C ARG A 29 7.13 0.35 7.74
N ARG A 30 6.70 -0.04 6.54
CA ARG A 30 6.24 0.87 5.50
C ARG A 30 4.79 0.58 5.15
N ILE A 31 4.06 1.59 4.69
CA ILE A 31 2.66 1.51 4.32
C ILE A 31 2.40 2.24 3.00
N ALA A 32 1.50 1.71 2.19
CA ALA A 32 0.99 2.34 0.98
C ALA A 32 -0.53 2.23 0.94
N THR A 33 -1.21 3.32 0.61
CA THR A 33 -2.67 3.39 0.59
C THR A 33 -3.19 3.24 -0.84
N VAL A 34 -4.17 2.35 -1.02
CA VAL A 34 -4.88 2.21 -2.30
C VAL A 34 -5.74 3.46 -2.51
N ARG A 35 -5.73 3.99 -3.73
CA ARG A 35 -6.50 5.20 -4.06
C ARG A 35 -7.99 4.92 -3.99
N SER A 36 -8.76 5.93 -3.59
CA SER A 36 -10.22 5.84 -3.55
C SER A 36 -10.84 5.53 -4.92
N GLY A 37 -10.19 5.96 -6.02
CA GLY A 37 -10.60 5.66 -7.38
C GLY A 37 -10.48 4.19 -7.81
N ALA A 38 -9.86 3.32 -7.00
CA ALA A 38 -9.69 1.90 -7.31
C ALA A 38 -10.97 1.06 -7.15
N GLY A 39 -12.10 1.65 -6.75
CA GLY A 39 -13.40 0.97 -6.67
C GLY A 39 -13.57 0.04 -5.46
N LEU A 40 -12.70 0.13 -4.45
CA LEU A 40 -12.86 -0.62 -3.21
C LEU A 40 -13.97 -0.04 -2.35
N GLY A 41 -14.83 -0.90 -1.80
CA GLY A 41 -15.93 -0.48 -0.92
C GLY A 41 -15.48 0.06 0.44
N VAL A 42 -14.20 -0.08 0.79
CA VAL A 42 -13.61 0.42 2.03
C VAL A 42 -12.19 0.94 1.80
N PRO A 43 -11.72 1.93 2.60
CA PRO A 43 -10.32 2.35 2.57
C PRO A 43 -9.37 1.17 2.85
N LEU A 44 -8.41 0.96 1.95
CA LEU A 44 -7.44 -0.12 2.05
C LEU A 44 -6.01 0.40 2.00
N ALA A 45 -5.16 -0.15 2.87
CA ALA A 45 -3.73 0.05 2.82
C ALA A 45 -2.98 -1.28 2.89
N LEU A 46 -1.86 -1.36 2.17
CA LEU A 46 -0.88 -2.45 2.23
C LEU A 46 0.26 -2.03 3.16
N MET A 47 0.76 -2.96 3.96
CA MET A 47 1.83 -2.71 4.92
C MET A 47 2.93 -3.77 4.77
N SER A 48 4.19 -3.37 4.84
CA SER A 48 5.32 -4.31 4.85
C SER A 48 5.20 -5.25 6.05
N ARG A 49 5.86 -6.41 6.04
CA ARG A 49 6.07 -7.16 7.28
C ARG A 49 6.73 -6.28 8.34
#